data_AF-A0A525KGD9-F1
#
_entry.id   AF-A0A525KGD9-F1
#
_cell.length_a   1.000
_cell.length_b   1.000
_cell.length_c   1.000
_cell.angle_alpha   90.00
_cell.angle_beta   90.00
_cell.angle_gamma   90.00
#
_symmetry.space_group_name_H-M   'P 1'
#
loop_
_entity.id
_entity.type
_entity.pdbx_description
1 polymer ?
#
loop_
_entity_poly.entity_id
_entity_poly.type
_entity_poly.pdbx_seq_one_letter_code
_entity_poly.pdbx_strand_id
1 'polypeptide(L)'
;MRKIVGLAFAGALVITTTSHAQVSLDPNHPVAIASILDWRGEKQAKGFRDIEHIFKTNTIRRGAKVHPLPVAAHQIAPTFAYDGNAWTIDDYMKAYRVSGLLVLKDGKIVLEKYGLGRKPTDRWTSFSVAKSMTSTLVGAAIQDGKITSIDDPITRYVPDLKGSAYEGVTVRQMLMMSSGVKWNEDYTDPKSDVALAGGSVTEPGVNPMVSYLRKLPRAHEPGTTWHYNTGETDLVGVLVSKATGEGLAQYASEKIWKPYGMEQDGVWMTDPGGQERGGTGISMTLRDYGRLGMFIAGGGVADGKPVVPSWWVVDATKQEIDNGLGGYGYFWWIRANGSYEAVGIFGQAITTFPKEHLIIVQNSAWPAATGKELRAAYDAMVAGVLAAVK
;
A
#
# COMPACT_ATOMS: atom_id res chain seq x y z
N MET A 1 14.00 10.63 80.51
CA MET A 1 13.34 9.42 79.96
C MET A 1 13.20 9.59 78.46
N ARG A 2 13.72 8.59 77.73
CA ARG A 2 13.67 8.27 76.29
C ARG A 2 13.05 9.29 75.31
N LYS A 3 13.92 9.89 74.48
CA LYS A 3 13.58 10.48 73.18
C LYS A 3 13.26 9.35 72.19
N ILE A 4 12.08 9.39 71.59
CA ILE A 4 11.70 8.55 70.44
C ILE A 4 11.91 9.39 69.18
N VAL A 5 12.76 8.88 68.29
CA VAL A 5 13.02 9.44 66.96
C VAL A 5 11.91 8.95 66.03
N GLY A 6 11.04 9.87 65.59
CA GLY A 6 10.07 9.63 64.52
C GLY A 6 10.66 10.09 63.19
N LEU A 7 11.05 9.14 62.34
CA LEU A 7 11.47 9.37 60.96
C LEU A 7 10.23 9.70 60.12
N ALA A 8 10.10 10.93 59.62
CA ALA A 8 9.10 11.30 58.63
C ALA A 8 9.64 10.95 57.23
N PHE A 9 9.06 9.93 56.59
CA PHE A 9 9.27 9.64 55.18
C PHE A 9 8.47 10.66 54.34
N ALA A 10 9.16 11.64 53.77
CA ALA A 10 8.62 12.46 52.70
C ALA A 10 8.66 11.65 51.40
N GLY A 11 7.51 11.08 51.01
CA GLY A 11 7.32 10.47 49.71
C GLY A 11 7.30 11.55 48.63
N ALA A 12 8.41 11.74 47.93
CA ALA A 12 8.46 12.53 46.71
C ALA A 12 7.73 11.74 45.60
N LEU A 13 6.50 12.16 45.30
CA LEU A 13 5.74 11.71 44.14
C LEU A 13 6.42 12.26 42.89
N VAL A 14 7.33 11.47 42.30
CA VAL A 14 7.89 11.79 40.98
C VAL A 14 6.79 11.50 39.95
N ILE A 15 6.03 12.54 39.61
CA ILE A 15 5.17 12.52 38.42
C ILE A 15 6.11 12.65 37.22
N THR A 16 6.52 11.51 36.65
CA THR A 16 7.19 11.46 35.34
C THR A 16 6.15 11.80 34.27
N THR A 17 5.93 13.10 34.04
CA THR A 17 5.31 13.56 32.81
C THR A 17 6.32 13.36 31.69
N THR A 18 6.21 12.24 30.97
CA THR A 18 6.89 12.08 29.68
C THR A 18 6.17 12.98 28.69
N SER A 19 6.57 14.26 28.64
CA SER A 19 6.21 15.13 27.53
C SER A 19 6.82 14.53 26.26
N HIS A 20 6.00 13.78 25.53
CA HIS A 20 6.35 13.38 24.17
C HIS A 20 6.32 14.66 23.36
N ALA A 21 7.51 15.22 23.11
CA ALA A 21 7.69 16.36 22.22
C ALA A 21 6.92 16.07 20.93
N GLN A 22 5.97 16.94 20.64
CA GLN A 22 5.10 16.86 19.48
C GLN A 22 6.00 16.97 18.23
N VAL A 23 6.35 15.84 17.63
CA VAL A 23 7.14 15.80 16.39
C VAL A 23 6.42 16.65 15.35
N SER A 24 7.10 17.68 14.88
CA SER A 24 6.63 18.65 13.89
C SER A 24 6.11 17.92 12.65
N LEU A 25 4.92 18.31 12.17
CA LEU A 25 4.35 17.88 10.89
C LEU A 25 4.99 18.67 9.73
N ASP A 26 6.30 18.90 9.77
CA ASP A 26 7.01 19.66 8.75
C ASP A 26 7.24 18.76 7.51
N PRO A 27 6.63 19.07 6.36
CA PRO A 27 6.80 18.31 5.11
C PRO A 27 8.24 18.36 4.57
N ASN A 28 9.11 19.23 5.10
CA ASN A 28 10.53 19.32 4.74
C ASN A 28 11.44 18.50 5.68
N HIS A 29 10.89 17.83 6.69
CA HIS A 29 11.69 16.98 7.55
C HIS A 29 11.98 15.63 6.85
N PRO A 30 13.25 15.23 6.66
CA PRO A 30 13.65 14.01 5.93
C PRO A 30 13.14 12.70 6.56
N VAL A 31 12.48 12.79 7.73
CA VAL A 31 11.96 11.67 8.56
C VAL A 31 10.42 11.62 8.53
N ALA A 32 9.75 12.38 7.65
CA ALA A 32 8.30 12.53 7.70
C ALA A 32 7.53 11.20 7.53
N ILE A 33 8.04 10.23 6.75
CA ILE A 33 7.43 8.88 6.65
C ILE A 33 7.75 8.02 7.87
N ALA A 34 8.98 8.03 8.39
CA ALA A 34 9.24 7.36 9.68
C ALA A 34 8.32 7.90 10.78
N SER A 35 7.98 9.20 10.75
CA SER A 35 7.01 9.77 11.69
C SER A 35 5.59 9.20 11.53
N ILE A 36 5.17 8.79 10.31
CA ILE A 36 3.83 8.21 10.11
C ILE A 36 3.70 6.84 10.79
N LEU A 37 4.82 6.11 10.91
CA LEU A 37 4.88 4.81 11.56
C LEU A 37 4.67 4.90 13.07
N ASP A 38 4.89 6.07 13.65
CA ASP A 38 4.74 6.35 15.08
C ASP A 38 3.38 6.93 15.45
N TRP A 39 2.51 7.24 14.48
CA TRP A 39 1.20 7.79 14.79
C TRP A 39 0.31 6.74 15.45
N ARG A 40 -0.39 7.14 16.52
CA ARG A 40 -1.30 6.29 17.28
C ARG A 40 -2.66 6.98 17.47
N GLY A 41 -3.69 6.17 17.74
CA GLY A 41 -5.01 6.65 18.13
C GLY A 41 -5.63 7.65 17.14
N GLU A 42 -6.20 8.74 17.65
CA GLU A 42 -6.87 9.75 16.83
C GLU A 42 -5.91 10.50 15.88
N LYS A 43 -4.64 10.70 16.28
CA LYS A 43 -3.63 11.29 15.39
C LYS A 43 -3.44 10.44 14.14
N GLN A 44 -3.36 9.12 14.31
CA GLN A 44 -3.24 8.17 13.21
C GLN A 44 -4.46 8.21 12.28
N ALA A 45 -5.66 8.12 12.86
CA ALA A 45 -6.90 8.11 12.08
C ALA A 45 -7.14 9.42 11.30
N LYS A 46 -6.87 10.57 11.94
CA LYS A 46 -6.95 11.87 11.28
C LYS A 46 -5.89 12.00 10.18
N GLY A 47 -4.65 11.68 10.50
CA GLY A 47 -3.54 11.84 9.56
C GLY A 47 -3.67 10.94 8.32
N PHE A 48 -4.16 9.71 8.44
CA PHE A 48 -4.34 8.81 7.30
C PHE A 48 -5.45 9.28 6.34
N ARG A 49 -6.40 10.09 6.82
CA ARG A 49 -7.43 10.76 5.99
C ARG A 49 -6.95 12.03 5.31
N ASP A 50 -5.81 12.56 5.73
CA ASP A 50 -5.45 13.97 5.51
C ASP A 50 -4.00 14.13 5.03
N ILE A 51 -3.46 13.09 4.38
CA ILE A 51 -2.05 13.02 3.97
C ILE A 51 -1.64 14.20 3.09
N GLU A 52 -2.52 14.66 2.21
CA GLU A 52 -2.29 15.80 1.31
C GLU A 52 -2.04 17.14 2.01
N HIS A 53 -2.48 17.30 3.27
CA HIS A 53 -2.21 18.50 4.06
C HIS A 53 -0.96 18.34 4.94
N ILE A 54 -0.37 17.15 4.97
CA ILE A 54 0.79 16.80 5.80
C ILE A 54 2.03 16.59 4.93
N PHE A 55 1.88 16.03 3.74
CA PHE A 55 2.94 15.69 2.82
C PHE A 55 2.71 16.35 1.46
N LYS A 56 3.81 16.57 0.72
CA LYS A 56 3.71 16.94 -0.68
C LYS A 56 3.09 15.78 -1.47
N THR A 57 2.15 16.11 -2.34
CA THR A 57 1.43 15.15 -3.18
C THR A 57 1.24 15.71 -4.58
N ASN A 58 1.16 14.81 -5.56
CA ASN A 58 0.68 15.11 -6.90
C ASN A 58 -0.73 14.55 -7.08
N THR A 59 -1.59 15.28 -7.79
CA THR A 59 -2.98 14.87 -8.02
C THR A 59 -3.08 13.85 -9.15
N ILE A 60 -3.76 12.74 -8.89
CA ILE A 60 -4.24 11.80 -9.91
C ILE A 60 -5.63 12.27 -10.34
N ARG A 61 -5.69 13.02 -11.45
CA ARG A 61 -6.94 13.68 -11.87
C ARG A 61 -7.97 12.66 -12.37
N ARG A 62 -9.24 12.81 -11.97
CA ARG A 62 -10.38 12.07 -12.53
C ARG A 62 -10.84 12.60 -13.88
N GLY A 63 -11.60 11.76 -14.56
CA GLY A 63 -12.33 12.12 -15.77
C GLY A 63 -13.70 12.71 -15.49
N ALA A 64 -14.40 13.08 -16.56
CA ALA A 64 -15.80 13.50 -16.49
C ALA A 64 -16.75 12.33 -16.22
N LYS A 65 -16.45 11.15 -16.77
CA LYS A 65 -17.23 9.92 -16.59
C LYS A 65 -16.79 9.20 -15.32
N VAL A 66 -17.75 8.60 -14.62
CA VAL A 66 -17.53 7.77 -13.44
C VAL A 66 -18.05 6.37 -13.72
N HIS A 67 -17.24 5.35 -13.43
CA HIS A 67 -17.65 3.96 -13.45
C HIS A 67 -18.72 3.75 -12.37
N PRO A 68 -19.94 3.35 -12.74
CA PRO A 68 -21.00 3.16 -11.77
C PRO A 68 -20.63 2.08 -10.76
N LEU A 69 -20.90 2.35 -9.48
CA LEU A 69 -20.90 1.35 -8.41
C LEU A 69 -22.33 1.26 -7.84
N PRO A 70 -23.23 0.53 -8.52
CA PRO A 70 -24.61 0.41 -8.08
C PRO A 70 -24.70 -0.35 -6.76
N VAL A 71 -25.66 0.04 -5.92
CA VAL A 71 -26.00 -0.69 -4.69
C VAL A 71 -26.91 -1.87 -5.03
N ALA A 72 -26.59 -3.06 -4.52
CA ALA A 72 -27.42 -4.24 -4.70
C ALA A 72 -28.73 -4.13 -3.90
N ALA A 73 -29.83 -4.65 -4.45
CA ALA A 73 -31.12 -4.68 -3.76
C ALA A 73 -31.06 -5.45 -2.43
N HIS A 74 -30.24 -6.51 -2.37
CA HIS A 74 -29.96 -7.25 -1.15
C HIS A 74 -28.60 -6.83 -0.59
N GLN A 75 -28.59 -6.40 0.68
CA GLN A 75 -27.37 -6.11 1.43
C GLN A 75 -27.09 -7.24 2.40
N ILE A 76 -25.83 -7.63 2.53
CA ILE A 76 -25.41 -8.68 3.46
C ILE A 76 -25.17 -8.09 4.86
N ALA A 77 -25.34 -8.92 5.89
CA ALA A 77 -24.97 -8.60 7.27
C ALA A 77 -24.14 -9.76 7.86
N PRO A 78 -22.86 -9.91 7.46
CA PRO A 78 -22.06 -11.07 7.84
C PRO A 78 -21.82 -11.11 9.34
N THR A 79 -21.87 -12.32 9.89
CA THR A 79 -21.36 -12.66 11.22
C THR A 79 -20.32 -13.76 11.09
N PHE A 80 -19.31 -13.76 11.94
CA PHE A 80 -18.25 -14.77 11.89
C PHE A 80 -17.72 -15.10 13.28
N ALA A 81 -17.18 -16.31 13.43
CA ALA A 81 -16.53 -16.74 14.66
C ALA A 81 -15.01 -16.51 14.55
N TYR A 82 -14.41 -15.92 15.57
CA TYR A 82 -12.97 -15.76 15.67
C TYR A 82 -12.56 -15.69 17.15
N ASP A 83 -11.53 -16.46 17.51
CA ASP A 83 -10.98 -16.51 18.87
C ASP A 83 -12.06 -16.76 19.95
N GLY A 84 -12.93 -17.74 19.72
CA GLY A 84 -14.02 -18.10 20.64
C GLY A 84 -15.19 -17.10 20.71
N ASN A 85 -15.12 -15.99 19.97
CA ASN A 85 -16.13 -14.94 19.97
C ASN A 85 -16.94 -14.92 18.67
N ALA A 86 -18.22 -14.55 18.77
CA ALA A 86 -19.05 -14.22 17.61
C ALA A 86 -18.94 -12.72 17.31
N TRP A 87 -18.63 -12.39 16.06
CA TRP A 87 -18.38 -11.02 15.60
C TRP A 87 -19.44 -10.59 14.60
N THR A 88 -19.93 -9.37 14.78
CA THR A 88 -20.55 -8.60 13.70
C THR A 88 -19.47 -7.78 12.98
N ILE A 89 -19.78 -7.28 11.78
CA ILE A 89 -18.91 -6.33 11.08
C ILE A 89 -18.67 -5.06 11.92
N ASP A 90 -19.68 -4.56 12.64
CA ASP A 90 -19.54 -3.32 13.42
C ASP A 90 -18.60 -3.50 14.61
N ASP A 91 -18.72 -4.62 15.32
CA ASP A 91 -17.83 -4.95 16.44
C ASP A 91 -16.38 -5.12 15.96
N TYR A 92 -16.19 -5.82 14.84
CA TYR A 92 -14.89 -5.97 14.20
C TYR A 92 -14.29 -4.61 13.82
N MET A 93 -15.06 -3.77 13.11
CA MET A 93 -14.57 -2.47 12.67
C MET A 93 -14.16 -1.59 13.86
N LYS A 94 -14.91 -1.64 14.97
CA LYS A 94 -14.57 -0.92 16.20
C LYS A 94 -13.32 -1.47 16.86
N ALA A 95 -13.22 -2.78 17.07
CA ALA A 95 -12.10 -3.42 17.76
C ALA A 95 -10.78 -3.29 16.98
N TYR A 96 -10.83 -3.46 15.66
CA TYR A 96 -9.66 -3.43 14.79
C TYR A 96 -9.46 -2.08 14.09
N ARG A 97 -10.11 -1.00 14.56
CA ARG A 97 -9.92 0.37 14.06
C ARG A 97 -10.04 0.47 12.53
N VAL A 98 -11.07 -0.13 11.96
CA VAL A 98 -11.37 -0.07 10.53
C VAL A 98 -12.10 1.24 10.21
N SER A 99 -11.58 1.98 9.23
CA SER A 99 -12.15 3.25 8.77
C SER A 99 -13.15 3.07 7.63
N GLY A 100 -13.05 1.98 6.87
CA GLY A 100 -13.97 1.66 5.80
C GLY A 100 -13.91 0.19 5.43
N LEU A 101 -15.08 -0.40 5.19
CA LEU A 101 -15.24 -1.74 4.64
C LEU A 101 -16.23 -1.67 3.48
N LEU A 102 -15.82 -2.15 2.30
CA LEU A 102 -16.64 -2.22 1.11
C LEU A 102 -16.58 -3.64 0.55
N VAL A 103 -17.73 -4.22 0.24
CA VAL A 103 -17.86 -5.53 -0.38
C VAL A 103 -18.64 -5.37 -1.68
N LEU A 104 -18.00 -5.76 -2.78
CA LEU A 104 -18.57 -5.77 -4.11
C LEU A 104 -18.80 -7.21 -4.55
N LYS A 105 -20.00 -7.52 -5.02
CA LYS A 105 -20.38 -8.81 -5.60
C LYS A 105 -21.01 -8.54 -6.96
N ASP A 106 -20.48 -9.18 -8.01
CA ASP A 106 -20.94 -8.99 -9.40
C ASP A 106 -21.01 -7.51 -9.81
N GLY A 107 -20.02 -6.73 -9.39
CA GLY A 107 -19.92 -5.29 -9.67
C GLY A 107 -20.89 -4.40 -8.88
N LYS A 108 -21.60 -4.94 -7.87
CA LYS A 108 -22.56 -4.19 -7.04
C LYS A 108 -22.13 -4.16 -5.58
N ILE A 109 -22.41 -3.04 -4.91
CA ILE A 109 -22.19 -2.89 -3.46
C ILE A 109 -23.20 -3.75 -2.70
N VAL A 110 -22.71 -4.76 -1.98
CA VAL A 110 -23.54 -5.60 -1.07
C VAL A 110 -23.31 -5.28 0.41
N LEU A 111 -22.21 -4.58 0.73
CA LEU A 111 -21.96 -4.00 2.04
C LEU A 111 -21.02 -2.80 1.91
N GLU A 112 -21.35 -1.69 2.55
CA GLU A 112 -20.50 -0.49 2.65
C GLU A 112 -20.67 0.13 4.04
N LYS A 113 -19.57 0.22 4.79
CA LYS A 113 -19.56 0.79 6.14
C LYS A 113 -18.35 1.69 6.34
N TYR A 114 -18.53 2.71 7.17
CA TYR A 114 -17.50 3.69 7.50
C TYR A 114 -17.31 3.76 9.02
N GLY A 115 -16.06 3.86 9.44
CA GLY A 115 -15.64 3.96 10.84
C GLY A 115 -14.69 5.13 11.06
N LEU A 116 -14.34 5.34 12.32
CA LEU A 116 -13.41 6.40 12.76
C LEU A 116 -13.82 7.83 12.33
N GLY A 117 -15.09 8.07 12.00
CA GLY A 117 -15.59 9.36 11.52
C GLY A 117 -15.27 9.66 10.05
N ARG A 118 -14.84 8.67 9.26
CA ARG A 118 -14.62 8.80 7.82
C ARG A 118 -15.96 8.99 7.08
N LYS A 119 -16.01 9.93 6.14
CA LYS A 119 -17.14 10.14 5.23
C LYS A 119 -16.92 9.43 3.88
N PRO A 120 -17.97 9.18 3.10
CA PRO A 120 -17.84 8.55 1.78
C PRO A 120 -16.89 9.26 0.81
N THR A 121 -16.82 10.60 0.90
CA THR A 121 -15.97 11.45 0.06
C THR A 121 -14.53 11.55 0.57
N ASP A 122 -14.24 11.06 1.77
CA ASP A 122 -12.91 11.19 2.37
C ASP A 122 -11.95 10.18 1.76
N ARG A 123 -10.76 10.69 1.42
CA ARG A 123 -9.63 9.85 1.04
C ARG A 123 -9.04 9.14 2.24
N TRP A 124 -8.33 8.06 1.96
CA TRP A 124 -7.53 7.33 2.93
C TRP A 124 -6.28 6.80 2.25
N THR A 125 -5.13 6.94 2.91
CA THR A 125 -3.84 6.51 2.36
C THR A 125 -3.71 5.00 2.26
N SER A 126 -3.19 4.53 1.13
CA SER A 126 -3.09 3.12 0.72
C SER A 126 -1.97 2.37 1.39
N PHE A 127 -0.96 3.09 1.85
CA PHE A 127 0.36 2.50 2.09
C PHE A 127 0.75 1.62 0.90
N SER A 128 1.12 0.36 1.15
CA SER A 128 1.63 -0.54 0.13
C SER A 128 0.60 -1.06 -0.88
N VAL A 129 -0.69 -0.75 -0.75
CA VAL A 129 -1.65 -0.98 -1.86
C VAL A 129 -1.23 -0.18 -3.11
N ALA A 130 -0.50 0.92 -2.95
CA ALA A 130 0.09 1.67 -4.06
C ALA A 130 1.05 0.83 -4.92
N LYS A 131 1.73 -0.18 -4.35
CA LYS A 131 2.65 -1.05 -5.11
C LYS A 131 1.92 -1.75 -6.26
N SER A 132 0.74 -2.31 -5.99
CA SER A 132 -0.06 -3.00 -6.99
C SER A 132 -0.52 -2.05 -8.12
N MET A 133 -0.75 -0.76 -7.81
CA MET A 133 -0.97 0.27 -8.83
C MET A 133 0.29 0.53 -9.65
N THR A 134 1.45 0.72 -9.01
CA THR A 134 2.74 0.91 -9.68
C THR A 134 3.10 -0.24 -10.61
N SER A 135 2.90 -1.49 -10.18
CA SER A 135 3.03 -2.68 -11.02
C SER A 135 2.10 -2.59 -12.25
N THR A 136 0.84 -2.24 -12.05
CA THR A 136 -0.12 -2.07 -13.14
C THR A 136 0.32 -1.00 -14.15
N LEU A 137 0.96 0.08 -13.70
CA LEU A 137 1.54 1.10 -14.59
C LEU A 137 2.75 0.61 -15.38
N VAL A 138 3.52 -0.36 -14.87
CA VAL A 138 4.54 -1.07 -15.69
C VAL A 138 3.85 -1.80 -16.83
N GLY A 139 2.77 -2.53 -16.53
CA GLY A 139 1.94 -3.16 -17.56
C GLY A 139 1.44 -2.16 -18.60
N ALA A 140 0.97 -0.99 -18.16
CA ALA A 140 0.52 0.06 -19.06
C ALA A 140 1.65 0.61 -19.94
N ALA A 141 2.83 0.80 -19.37
CA ALA A 141 4.01 1.25 -20.10
C ALA A 141 4.49 0.21 -21.12
N ILE A 142 4.29 -1.09 -20.87
CA ILE A 142 4.52 -2.15 -21.86
C ILE A 142 3.46 -2.09 -22.96
N GLN A 143 2.19 -1.93 -22.61
CA GLN A 143 1.11 -1.79 -23.59
C GLN A 143 1.33 -0.60 -24.53
N ASP A 144 1.90 0.49 -24.01
CA ASP A 144 2.23 1.70 -24.78
C ASP A 144 3.59 1.63 -25.52
N GLY A 145 4.31 0.51 -25.40
CA GLY A 145 5.63 0.32 -26.01
C GLY A 145 6.75 1.18 -25.39
N LYS A 146 6.53 1.75 -24.20
CA LYS A 146 7.51 2.54 -23.45
C LYS A 146 8.50 1.67 -22.68
N ILE A 147 8.05 0.49 -22.27
CA ILE A 147 8.91 -0.60 -21.78
C ILE A 147 8.82 -1.72 -22.83
N THR A 148 9.95 -2.10 -23.40
CA THR A 148 10.03 -3.09 -24.47
C THR A 148 9.72 -4.50 -23.98
N SER A 149 10.29 -4.91 -22.86
CA SER A 149 10.04 -6.22 -22.25
C SER A 149 10.12 -6.15 -20.73
N ILE A 150 9.34 -7.01 -20.06
CA ILE A 150 9.48 -7.24 -18.63
C ILE A 150 10.81 -7.95 -18.29
N ASP A 151 11.42 -8.61 -19.26
CA ASP A 151 12.72 -9.28 -19.10
C ASP A 151 13.91 -8.37 -19.43
N ASP A 152 13.65 -7.10 -19.75
CA ASP A 152 14.72 -6.12 -19.94
C ASP A 152 15.44 -5.84 -18.60
N PRO A 153 16.76 -5.59 -18.63
CA PRO A 153 17.47 -5.13 -17.44
C PRO A 153 16.97 -3.74 -17.03
N ILE A 154 16.77 -3.53 -15.72
CA ILE A 154 16.29 -2.25 -15.18
C ILE A 154 17.20 -1.07 -15.55
N THR A 155 18.50 -1.33 -15.70
CA THR A 155 19.52 -0.34 -16.10
C THR A 155 19.32 0.22 -17.51
N ARG A 156 18.48 -0.41 -18.33
CA ARG A 156 18.02 0.13 -19.63
C ARG A 156 17.17 1.39 -19.43
N TYR A 157 16.33 1.40 -18.42
CA TYR A 157 15.38 2.48 -18.13
C TYR A 157 15.89 3.45 -17.06
N VAL A 158 16.73 2.95 -16.15
CA VAL A 158 17.36 3.74 -15.08
C VAL A 158 18.88 3.60 -15.16
N PRO A 159 19.56 4.34 -16.07
CA PRO A 159 21.00 4.20 -16.29
C PRO A 159 21.87 4.50 -15.06
N ASP A 160 21.36 5.28 -14.11
CA ASP A 160 22.05 5.66 -12.86
C ASP A 160 22.33 4.47 -11.94
N LEU A 161 21.75 3.30 -12.23
CA LEU A 161 21.96 2.03 -11.54
C LEU A 161 23.11 1.18 -12.11
N LYS A 162 23.74 1.57 -13.24
CA LYS A 162 24.88 0.81 -13.81
C LYS A 162 26.03 0.74 -12.81
N GLY A 163 26.70 -0.41 -12.72
CA GLY A 163 27.77 -0.67 -11.75
C GLY A 163 27.29 -0.97 -10.32
N SER A 164 25.97 -1.02 -10.07
CA SER A 164 25.40 -1.40 -8.77
C SER A 164 24.92 -2.85 -8.75
N ALA A 165 24.39 -3.30 -7.61
CA ALA A 165 23.74 -4.61 -7.47
C ALA A 165 22.46 -4.77 -8.34
N TYR A 166 22.01 -3.72 -9.03
CA TYR A 166 20.91 -3.80 -9.99
C TYR A 166 21.36 -4.11 -11.42
N GLU A 167 22.67 -4.14 -11.69
CA GLU A 167 23.16 -4.56 -13.00
C GLU A 167 22.81 -6.03 -13.26
N GLY A 168 22.16 -6.27 -14.41
CA GLY A 168 21.62 -7.59 -14.78
C GLY A 168 20.26 -7.93 -14.16
N VAL A 169 19.72 -7.14 -13.23
CA VAL A 169 18.39 -7.35 -12.65
C VAL A 169 17.32 -6.93 -13.66
N THR A 170 16.36 -7.81 -13.95
CA THR A 170 15.27 -7.55 -14.90
C THR A 170 14.09 -6.84 -14.25
N VAL A 171 13.23 -6.20 -15.05
CA VAL A 171 11.97 -5.61 -14.56
C VAL A 171 11.08 -6.69 -13.91
N ARG A 172 11.06 -7.91 -14.43
CA ARG A 172 10.33 -9.05 -13.86
C ARG A 172 10.83 -9.36 -12.45
N GLN A 173 12.15 -9.46 -12.26
CA GLN A 173 12.74 -9.76 -10.96
C GLN A 173 12.44 -8.66 -9.92
N MET A 174 12.39 -7.40 -10.34
CA MET A 174 11.93 -6.29 -9.49
C MET A 174 10.47 -6.48 -9.05
N LEU A 175 9.57 -6.78 -9.99
CA LEU A 175 8.15 -6.97 -9.73
C LEU A 175 7.86 -8.22 -8.87
N MET A 176 8.74 -9.22 -8.94
CA MET A 176 8.70 -10.41 -8.09
C MET A 176 9.36 -10.20 -6.71
N MET A 177 9.90 -9.01 -6.40
CA MET A 177 10.66 -8.75 -5.17
C MET A 177 11.83 -9.72 -5.01
N SER A 178 12.60 -9.90 -6.08
CA SER A 178 13.65 -10.92 -6.18
C SER A 178 14.94 -10.40 -6.80
N SER A 179 15.22 -9.10 -6.68
CA SER A 179 16.43 -8.48 -7.23
C SER A 179 17.74 -9.09 -6.68
N GLY A 180 17.67 -9.67 -5.48
CA GLY A 180 18.81 -10.14 -4.71
C GLY A 180 19.60 -9.02 -4.02
N VAL A 181 19.12 -7.78 -4.00
CA VAL A 181 19.77 -6.67 -3.28
C VAL A 181 19.53 -6.78 -1.78
N LYS A 182 20.57 -6.50 -0.98
CA LYS A 182 20.46 -6.48 0.48
C LYS A 182 19.52 -5.36 0.92
N TRP A 183 18.58 -5.67 1.81
CA TRP A 183 17.63 -4.69 2.33
C TRP A 183 17.16 -5.07 3.74
N ASN A 184 16.82 -4.07 4.56
CA ASN A 184 16.23 -4.22 5.89
C ASN A 184 14.86 -3.49 5.93
N GLU A 185 13.78 -4.27 5.98
CA GLU A 185 12.38 -3.79 6.04
C GLU A 185 11.85 -3.71 7.49
N ASP A 186 12.72 -3.75 8.51
CA ASP A 186 12.26 -3.66 9.91
C ASP A 186 11.75 -2.25 10.25
N TYR A 187 10.42 -2.09 10.25
CA TYR A 187 9.75 -0.83 10.63
C TYR A 187 9.95 -0.39 12.09
N THR A 188 10.53 -1.23 12.94
CA THR A 188 10.83 -0.91 14.34
C THR A 188 12.28 -0.47 14.56
N ASP A 189 13.17 -0.78 13.62
CA ASP A 189 14.57 -0.35 13.66
C ASP A 189 14.73 1.01 12.97
N PRO A 190 15.11 2.09 13.69
CA PRO A 190 15.35 3.40 13.10
C PRO A 190 16.57 3.43 12.16
N LYS A 191 17.39 2.38 12.14
CA LYS A 191 18.54 2.21 11.24
C LYS A 191 18.24 1.28 10.06
N SER A 192 17.01 0.80 9.92
CA SER A 192 16.60 -0.01 8.78
C SER A 192 16.66 0.78 7.48
N ASP A 193 16.81 0.06 6.36
CA ASP A 193 16.82 0.70 5.05
C ASP A 193 15.48 1.37 4.76
N VAL A 194 14.37 0.78 5.20
CA VAL A 194 13.03 1.38 5.04
C VAL A 194 12.88 2.70 5.81
N ALA A 195 13.56 2.86 6.95
CA ALA A 195 13.59 4.11 7.70
C ALA A 195 14.52 5.15 7.07
N LEU A 196 15.69 4.74 6.56
CA LEU A 196 16.74 5.64 6.09
C LEU A 196 16.59 6.07 4.63
N ALA A 197 16.07 5.19 3.75
CA ALA A 197 16.01 5.44 2.32
C ALA A 197 15.20 6.71 1.99
N GLY A 198 14.22 7.07 2.82
CA GLY A 198 13.41 8.25 2.61
C GLY A 198 14.04 9.59 3.01
N GLY A 199 15.10 9.57 3.81
CA GLY A 199 15.79 10.75 4.33
C GLY A 199 17.24 10.88 3.89
N SER A 200 17.69 10.01 2.99
CA SER A 200 19.10 9.93 2.58
C SER A 200 19.53 11.12 1.72
N VAL A 201 20.81 11.48 1.83
CA VAL A 201 21.40 12.59 1.08
C VAL A 201 21.29 12.31 -0.42
N THR A 202 20.53 13.17 -1.10
CA THR A 202 20.31 13.11 -2.53
C THR A 202 21.57 13.52 -3.27
N GLU A 203 22.02 12.70 -4.22
CA GLU A 203 23.08 13.12 -5.13
C GLU A 203 22.48 14.09 -6.16
N PRO A 204 23.16 15.19 -6.50
CA PRO A 204 22.64 16.15 -7.46
C PRO A 204 22.26 15.49 -8.79
N GLY A 205 21.01 15.68 -9.23
CA GLY A 205 20.50 15.16 -10.50
C GLY A 205 20.06 13.69 -10.47
N VAL A 206 20.18 13.00 -9.35
CA VAL A 206 19.76 11.59 -9.20
C VAL A 206 18.54 11.51 -8.29
N ASN A 207 17.59 10.62 -8.60
CA ASN A 207 16.44 10.40 -7.72
C ASN A 207 16.91 9.95 -6.32
N PRO A 208 16.32 10.46 -5.22
CA PRO A 208 16.71 10.11 -3.84
C PRO A 208 16.80 8.60 -3.57
N MET A 209 15.81 7.84 -4.04
CA MET A 209 15.75 6.40 -3.85
C MET A 209 16.83 5.69 -4.68
N VAL A 210 17.06 6.13 -5.92
CA VAL A 210 18.15 5.62 -6.76
C VAL A 210 19.52 5.87 -6.10
N SER A 211 19.75 7.08 -5.58
CA SER A 211 21.00 7.43 -4.87
C SER A 211 21.26 6.54 -3.66
N TYR A 212 20.21 6.12 -2.94
CA TYR A 212 20.34 5.21 -1.81
C TYR A 212 20.58 3.78 -2.27
N LEU A 213 19.65 3.23 -3.07
CA LEU A 213 19.63 1.82 -3.45
C LEU A 213 20.88 1.39 -4.23
N ARG A 214 21.43 2.26 -5.09
CA ARG A 214 22.61 1.91 -5.91
C ARG A 214 23.88 1.64 -5.10
N LYS A 215 23.88 1.99 -3.80
CA LYS A 215 24.99 1.76 -2.86
C LYS A 215 24.85 0.46 -2.08
N LEU A 216 23.68 -0.17 -2.11
CA LEU A 216 23.44 -1.41 -1.38
C LEU A 216 24.12 -2.59 -2.11
N PRO A 217 24.73 -3.53 -1.36
CA PRO A 217 25.38 -4.69 -1.96
C PRO A 217 24.36 -5.75 -2.41
N ARG A 218 24.80 -6.64 -3.30
CA ARG A 218 24.08 -7.87 -3.63
C ARG A 218 24.15 -8.84 -2.45
N ALA A 219 23.02 -9.41 -2.06
CA ALA A 219 22.90 -10.47 -1.05
C ALA A 219 22.61 -11.84 -1.66
N HIS A 220 21.86 -11.89 -2.77
CA HIS A 220 21.46 -13.11 -3.48
C HIS A 220 21.56 -12.93 -5.00
N GLU A 221 21.54 -14.04 -5.73
CA GLU A 221 21.42 -14.00 -7.18
C GLU A 221 20.02 -13.48 -7.58
N PRO A 222 19.92 -12.63 -8.62
CA PRO A 222 18.63 -12.14 -9.10
C PRO A 222 17.68 -13.28 -9.50
N GLY A 223 16.44 -13.22 -9.04
CA GLY A 223 15.37 -14.16 -9.32
C GLY A 223 15.34 -15.39 -8.40
N THR A 224 16.33 -15.59 -7.52
CA THR A 224 16.41 -16.83 -6.72
C THR A 224 15.75 -16.76 -5.36
N THR A 225 15.61 -15.56 -4.80
CA THR A 225 15.14 -15.35 -3.42
C THR A 225 14.10 -14.26 -3.39
N TRP A 226 12.92 -14.55 -2.85
CA TRP A 226 11.93 -13.52 -2.53
C TRP A 226 12.37 -12.73 -1.30
N HIS A 227 12.34 -11.41 -1.41
CA HIS A 227 12.70 -10.51 -0.33
C HIS A 227 11.93 -9.18 -0.47
N TYR A 228 10.95 -8.96 0.41
CA TYR A 228 10.10 -7.78 0.34
C TYR A 228 10.92 -6.49 0.57
N ASN A 229 10.82 -5.56 -0.39
CA ASN A 229 11.62 -4.34 -0.41
C ASN A 229 10.78 -3.13 -0.87
N THR A 230 10.42 -2.25 0.06
CA THR A 230 9.67 -1.03 -0.27
C THR A 230 10.49 -0.04 -1.10
N GLY A 231 11.79 0.05 -0.91
CA GLY A 231 12.64 0.91 -1.73
C GLY A 231 12.61 0.52 -3.22
N GLU A 232 12.62 -0.78 -3.51
CA GLU A 232 12.55 -1.29 -4.89
C GLU A 232 11.22 -0.97 -5.57
N THR A 233 10.14 -0.86 -4.82
CA THR A 233 8.86 -0.44 -5.41
C THR A 233 8.81 1.05 -5.75
N ASP A 234 9.50 1.89 -4.97
CA ASP A 234 9.75 3.29 -5.35
C ASP A 234 10.64 3.34 -6.61
N LEU A 235 11.65 2.46 -6.72
CA LEU A 235 12.51 2.34 -7.88
C LEU A 235 11.76 1.89 -9.15
N VAL A 236 10.80 0.96 -9.03
CA VAL A 236 9.91 0.59 -10.15
C VAL A 236 9.05 1.79 -10.57
N GLY A 237 8.63 2.63 -9.62
CA GLY A 237 8.00 3.93 -9.91
C GLY A 237 8.91 4.83 -10.76
N VAL A 238 10.17 4.99 -10.37
CA VAL A 238 11.16 5.76 -11.15
C VAL A 238 11.34 5.19 -12.56
N LEU A 239 11.37 3.86 -12.69
CA LEU A 239 11.44 3.19 -13.99
C LEU A 239 10.25 3.56 -14.89
N VAL A 240 9.02 3.53 -14.37
CA VAL A 240 7.84 3.94 -15.15
C VAL A 240 7.97 5.40 -15.57
N SER A 241 8.35 6.30 -14.66
CA SER A 241 8.49 7.72 -14.98
C SER A 241 9.57 7.99 -16.02
N LYS A 242 10.71 7.30 -15.94
CA LYS A 242 11.81 7.42 -16.93
C LYS A 242 11.41 6.85 -18.29
N ALA A 243 10.70 5.72 -18.33
CA ALA A 243 10.28 5.08 -19.58
C ALA A 243 9.18 5.87 -20.31
N THR A 244 8.26 6.46 -19.56
CA THR A 244 7.10 7.20 -20.10
C THR A 244 7.42 8.67 -20.37
N GLY A 245 8.33 9.27 -19.59
CA GLY A 245 8.58 10.71 -19.57
C GLY A 245 7.60 11.50 -18.70
N GLU A 246 6.75 10.82 -17.91
CA GLU A 246 5.68 11.42 -17.11
C GLU A 246 5.80 11.04 -15.62
N GLY A 247 5.21 11.83 -14.73
CA GLY A 247 5.09 11.44 -13.31
C GLY A 247 4.04 10.34 -13.13
N LEU A 248 4.15 9.54 -12.06
CA LEU A 248 3.22 8.41 -11.84
C LEU A 248 1.78 8.87 -11.69
N ALA A 249 1.54 10.02 -11.04
CA ALA A 249 0.18 10.53 -10.85
C ALA A 249 -0.46 10.96 -12.18
N GLN A 250 0.32 11.57 -13.08
CA GLN A 250 -0.13 11.92 -14.41
C GLN A 250 -0.41 10.67 -15.24
N TYR A 251 0.55 9.75 -15.29
CA TYR A 251 0.40 8.53 -16.09
C TYR A 251 -0.78 7.68 -15.57
N ALA A 252 -0.94 7.54 -14.25
CA ALA A 252 -2.11 6.89 -13.66
C ALA A 252 -3.42 7.59 -14.01
N SER A 253 -3.43 8.93 -14.01
CA SER A 253 -4.61 9.72 -14.42
C SER A 253 -5.03 9.39 -15.84
N GLU A 254 -4.08 9.34 -16.77
CA GLU A 254 -4.33 9.13 -18.19
C GLU A 254 -4.66 7.69 -18.54
N LYS A 255 -3.95 6.73 -17.93
CA LYS A 255 -4.09 5.31 -18.28
C LYS A 255 -5.21 4.60 -17.55
N ILE A 256 -5.51 4.99 -16.32
CA ILE A 256 -6.43 4.24 -15.45
C ILE A 256 -7.54 5.17 -14.94
N TRP A 257 -7.19 6.27 -14.27
CA TRP A 257 -8.13 7.06 -13.48
C TRP A 257 -9.26 7.66 -14.33
N LYS A 258 -8.90 8.37 -15.41
CA LYS A 258 -9.85 8.96 -16.36
C LYS A 258 -10.60 7.90 -17.20
N PRO A 259 -9.92 6.95 -17.88
CA PRO A 259 -10.61 6.03 -18.79
C PRO A 259 -11.42 4.96 -18.06
N TYR A 260 -10.99 4.52 -16.87
CA TYR A 260 -11.79 3.56 -16.10
C TYR A 260 -12.99 4.23 -15.45
N GLY A 261 -12.84 5.50 -15.05
CA GLY A 261 -13.90 6.30 -14.44
C GLY A 261 -13.85 6.28 -12.92
N MET A 262 -12.71 6.65 -12.34
CA MET A 262 -12.62 6.88 -10.89
C MET A 262 -13.49 8.09 -10.49
N GLU A 263 -14.09 8.05 -9.30
CA GLU A 263 -15.10 9.00 -8.86
C GLU A 263 -14.52 10.28 -8.27
N GLN A 264 -13.35 10.22 -7.64
CA GLN A 264 -12.69 11.41 -7.10
C GLN A 264 -11.27 11.52 -7.60
N ASP A 265 -10.72 12.73 -7.54
CA ASP A 265 -9.27 12.92 -7.65
C ASP A 265 -8.57 12.13 -6.53
N GLY A 266 -7.58 11.33 -6.94
CA GLY A 266 -6.61 10.75 -6.04
C GLY A 266 -5.46 11.72 -5.78
N VAL A 267 -4.66 11.45 -4.75
CA VAL A 267 -3.39 12.14 -4.51
C VAL A 267 -2.30 11.10 -4.25
N TRP A 268 -1.09 11.35 -4.72
CA TRP A 268 0.05 10.45 -4.54
C TRP A 268 1.18 11.20 -3.86
N MET A 269 1.60 10.72 -2.69
CA MET A 269 2.72 11.27 -1.93
C MET A 269 4.02 11.26 -2.74
N THR A 270 4.76 12.38 -2.68
CA THR A 270 6.04 12.54 -3.35
C THR A 270 7.23 12.40 -2.41
N ASP A 271 8.38 12.11 -2.97
CA ASP A 271 9.68 12.26 -2.32
C ASP A 271 10.10 13.76 -2.27
N PRO A 272 11.22 14.10 -1.60
CA PRO A 272 11.74 15.47 -1.56
C PRO A 272 12.09 16.05 -2.94
N GLY A 273 12.33 15.21 -3.94
CA GLY A 273 12.56 15.59 -5.33
C GLY A 273 11.28 15.82 -6.14
N GLY A 274 10.10 15.65 -5.53
CA GLY A 274 8.80 15.85 -6.15
C GLY A 274 8.31 14.68 -7.02
N GLN A 275 9.01 13.55 -7.01
CA GLN A 275 8.60 12.33 -7.72
C GLN A 275 7.71 11.47 -6.81
N GLU A 276 6.66 10.86 -7.35
CA GLU A 276 5.77 10.01 -6.59
C GLU A 276 6.48 8.76 -6.06
N ARG A 277 6.15 8.38 -4.83
CA ARG A 277 6.66 7.16 -4.20
C ARG A 277 5.89 5.93 -4.67
N GLY A 278 6.42 5.22 -5.66
CA GLY A 278 5.81 4.01 -6.24
C GLY A 278 5.42 2.93 -5.21
N GLY A 279 6.08 2.90 -4.06
CA GLY A 279 5.86 1.92 -3.00
C GLY A 279 4.77 2.24 -1.99
N THR A 280 4.25 3.48 -1.98
CA THR A 280 3.31 3.91 -0.94
C THR A 280 2.48 5.14 -1.34
N GLY A 281 1.37 5.35 -0.63
CA GLY A 281 0.91 6.72 -0.38
C GLY A 281 0.00 7.32 -1.45
N ILE A 282 -0.70 6.48 -2.21
CA ILE A 282 -1.90 6.93 -2.92
C ILE A 282 -3.03 7.08 -1.90
N SER A 283 -3.66 8.24 -1.82
CA SER A 283 -4.89 8.42 -1.05
C SER A 283 -6.08 8.55 -2.00
N MET A 284 -7.10 7.72 -1.77
CA MET A 284 -8.32 7.66 -2.59
C MET A 284 -9.55 7.31 -1.73
N THR A 285 -10.76 7.48 -2.28
CA THR A 285 -12.00 7.13 -1.58
C THR A 285 -12.17 5.62 -1.46
N LEU A 286 -12.95 5.15 -0.48
CA LEU A 286 -13.22 3.71 -0.28
C LEU A 286 -13.80 3.06 -1.56
N ARG A 287 -14.67 3.79 -2.26
CA ARG A 287 -15.26 3.36 -3.51
C ARG A 287 -14.24 3.30 -4.66
N ASP A 288 -13.28 4.21 -4.71
CA ASP A 288 -12.21 4.17 -5.72
C ASP A 288 -11.20 3.04 -5.46
N TYR A 289 -10.97 2.61 -4.22
CA TYR A 289 -10.30 1.32 -3.95
C TYR A 289 -11.10 0.15 -4.55
N GLY A 290 -12.43 0.18 -4.42
CA GLY A 290 -13.33 -0.81 -5.03
C GLY A 290 -13.23 -0.83 -6.56
N ARG A 291 -13.21 0.36 -7.19
CA ARG A 291 -13.00 0.52 -8.63
C ARG A 291 -11.64 0.02 -9.09
N LEU A 292 -10.57 0.25 -8.31
CA LEU A 292 -9.26 -0.34 -8.60
C LEU A 292 -9.33 -1.87 -8.58
N GLY A 293 -9.99 -2.47 -7.59
CA GLY A 293 -10.24 -3.91 -7.56
C GLY A 293 -11.00 -4.40 -8.79
N MET A 294 -12.06 -3.70 -9.20
CA MET A 294 -12.86 -4.05 -10.38
C MET A 294 -12.07 -3.89 -11.69
N PHE A 295 -11.19 -2.88 -11.80
CA PHE A 295 -10.34 -2.69 -12.96
C PHE A 295 -9.40 -3.88 -13.17
N ILE A 296 -8.77 -4.35 -12.09
CA ILE A 296 -7.88 -5.50 -12.13
C ILE A 296 -8.67 -6.78 -12.39
N ALA A 297 -9.77 -7.00 -11.67
CA ALA A 297 -10.65 -8.17 -11.91
C ALA A 297 -11.21 -8.21 -13.34
N GLY A 298 -11.40 -7.04 -13.98
CA GLY A 298 -11.81 -6.88 -15.37
C GLY A 298 -10.67 -7.02 -16.39
N GLY A 299 -9.50 -7.55 -15.99
CA GLY A 299 -8.38 -7.81 -16.90
C GLY A 299 -7.59 -6.57 -17.29
N GLY A 300 -7.71 -5.46 -16.55
CA GLY A 300 -7.00 -4.22 -16.85
C GLY A 300 -7.51 -3.53 -18.12
N VAL A 301 -8.82 -3.57 -18.35
CA VAL A 301 -9.52 -2.93 -19.48
C VAL A 301 -10.24 -1.67 -19.00
N ALA A 302 -10.10 -0.57 -19.73
CA ALA A 302 -10.78 0.69 -19.47
C ALA A 302 -11.39 1.25 -20.77
N ASP A 303 -12.64 1.73 -20.71
CA ASP A 303 -13.41 2.21 -21.87
C ASP A 303 -13.38 1.24 -23.08
N GLY A 304 -13.47 -0.07 -22.79
CA GLY A 304 -13.43 -1.14 -23.79
C GLY A 304 -12.06 -1.38 -24.43
N LYS A 305 -10.99 -0.72 -23.96
CA LYS A 305 -9.62 -0.84 -24.47
C LYS A 305 -8.67 -1.46 -23.44
N PRO A 306 -7.76 -2.35 -23.85
CA PRO A 306 -6.74 -2.86 -22.94
C PRO A 306 -5.82 -1.73 -22.50
N VAL A 307 -5.67 -1.54 -21.19
CA VAL A 307 -4.68 -0.63 -20.61
C VAL A 307 -3.35 -1.35 -20.42
N VAL A 308 -3.39 -2.66 -20.17
CA VAL A 308 -2.23 -3.54 -20.02
C VAL A 308 -2.30 -4.67 -21.05
N PRO A 309 -1.19 -5.38 -21.35
CA PRO A 309 -1.23 -6.56 -22.19
C PRO A 309 -2.16 -7.63 -21.63
N SER A 310 -2.77 -8.44 -22.50
CA SER A 310 -3.76 -9.46 -22.09
C SER A 310 -3.21 -10.51 -21.12
N TRP A 311 -1.90 -10.73 -21.10
CA TRP A 311 -1.21 -11.63 -20.18
C TRP A 311 -0.91 -11.00 -18.82
N TRP A 312 -0.89 -9.66 -18.72
CA TRP A 312 -0.35 -8.94 -17.57
C TRP A 312 -1.09 -9.28 -16.28
N VAL A 313 -2.42 -9.14 -16.26
CA VAL A 313 -3.20 -9.38 -15.05
C VAL A 313 -3.11 -10.85 -14.62
N VAL A 314 -3.10 -11.79 -15.58
CA VAL A 314 -2.96 -13.22 -15.29
C VAL A 314 -1.65 -13.52 -14.57
N ASP A 315 -0.54 -12.97 -15.08
CA ASP A 315 0.78 -13.16 -14.49
C ASP A 315 0.94 -12.39 -13.17
N ALA A 316 0.42 -11.16 -13.12
CA ALA A 316 0.44 -10.34 -11.91
C ALA A 316 -0.35 -10.96 -10.74
N THR A 317 -1.34 -11.82 -11.02
CA THR A 317 -2.24 -12.37 -10.01
C THR A 317 -2.12 -13.89 -9.85
N LYS A 318 -1.02 -14.49 -10.34
CA LYS A 318 -0.62 -15.88 -10.05
C LYS A 318 0.69 -15.90 -9.25
N GLN A 319 1.01 -17.06 -8.70
CA GLN A 319 2.29 -17.25 -8.01
C GLN A 319 3.43 -17.31 -9.03
N GLU A 320 4.22 -16.24 -9.11
CA GLU A 320 5.46 -16.18 -9.89
C GLU A 320 6.68 -16.57 -9.06
N ILE A 321 6.64 -16.32 -7.75
CA ILE A 321 7.68 -16.73 -6.80
C ILE A 321 7.05 -17.18 -5.47
N ASP A 322 7.67 -18.17 -4.85
CA ASP A 322 7.32 -18.57 -3.49
C ASP A 322 7.90 -17.58 -2.46
N ASN A 323 7.05 -17.15 -1.54
CA ASN A 323 7.39 -16.27 -0.42
C ASN A 323 7.15 -16.93 0.95
N GLY A 324 6.79 -18.22 0.98
CA GLY A 324 6.41 -18.95 2.19
C GLY A 324 5.03 -18.55 2.77
N LEU A 325 4.28 -17.67 2.10
CA LEU A 325 3.00 -17.10 2.55
C LEU A 325 1.84 -17.34 1.57
N GLY A 326 2.03 -18.19 0.56
CA GLY A 326 1.04 -18.51 -0.48
C GLY A 326 1.42 -18.06 -1.89
N GLY A 327 2.49 -17.26 -2.01
CA GLY A 327 3.05 -16.81 -3.28
C GLY A 327 2.96 -15.30 -3.49
N TYR A 328 3.70 -14.83 -4.48
CA TYR A 328 3.75 -13.43 -4.89
C TYR A 328 3.80 -13.33 -6.42
N GLY A 329 3.09 -12.36 -6.99
CA GLY A 329 3.09 -12.07 -8.43
C GLY A 329 2.99 -10.57 -8.63
N TYR A 330 3.90 -9.97 -9.42
CA TYR A 330 4.00 -8.53 -9.72
C TYR A 330 3.33 -7.55 -8.74
N PHE A 331 3.81 -7.49 -7.50
CA PHE A 331 3.27 -6.65 -6.42
C PHE A 331 1.85 -6.99 -5.90
N TRP A 332 1.40 -8.22 -6.09
CA TRP A 332 0.20 -8.82 -5.53
C TRP A 332 0.57 -10.04 -4.68
N TRP A 333 -0.11 -10.17 -3.54
CA TRP A 333 0.00 -11.34 -2.69
C TRP A 333 -0.99 -12.40 -3.16
N ILE A 334 -0.55 -13.64 -3.21
CA ILE A 334 -1.35 -14.77 -3.67
C ILE A 334 -1.79 -15.60 -2.48
N ARG A 335 -3.06 -15.98 -2.45
CA ARG A 335 -3.65 -16.80 -1.39
C ARG A 335 -3.84 -18.22 -1.90
N ALA A 336 -3.73 -19.19 -0.99
CA ALA A 336 -3.80 -20.62 -1.33
C ALA A 336 -5.09 -21.07 -2.06
N ASN A 337 -6.19 -20.32 -1.91
CA ASN A 337 -7.47 -20.58 -2.59
C ASN A 337 -7.55 -19.98 -4.01
N GLY A 338 -6.48 -19.35 -4.51
CA GLY A 338 -6.42 -18.67 -5.81
C GLY A 338 -7.01 -17.26 -5.83
N SER A 339 -7.38 -16.70 -4.66
CA SER A 339 -7.63 -15.26 -4.52
C SER A 339 -6.32 -14.50 -4.40
N TYR A 340 -6.34 -13.20 -4.68
CA TYR A 340 -5.17 -12.34 -4.61
C TYR A 340 -5.51 -11.02 -3.92
N GLU A 341 -4.49 -10.35 -3.41
CA GLU A 341 -4.68 -9.12 -2.65
C GLU A 341 -3.57 -8.09 -2.84
N ALA A 342 -3.97 -6.82 -2.89
CA ALA A 342 -3.08 -5.69 -2.64
C ALA A 342 -3.12 -5.40 -1.14
N VAL A 343 -1.97 -5.31 -0.47
CA VAL A 343 -1.90 -5.15 0.99
C VAL A 343 -1.05 -3.94 1.37
N GLY A 344 -1.54 -3.17 2.34
CA GLY A 344 -0.85 -2.06 2.98
C GLY A 344 -0.76 -2.28 4.48
N ILE A 345 0.32 -1.75 5.08
CA ILE A 345 0.46 -1.70 6.54
C ILE A 345 -0.72 -0.97 7.18
N PHE A 346 -0.90 -1.22 8.48
CA PHE A 346 -2.03 -0.73 9.26
C PHE A 346 -3.41 -1.27 8.81
N GLY A 347 -3.42 -2.31 7.97
CA GLY A 347 -4.59 -3.11 7.59
C GLY A 347 -5.34 -2.64 6.33
N GLN A 348 -4.61 -2.07 5.36
CA GLN A 348 -5.20 -1.75 4.06
C GLN A 348 -5.22 -3.01 3.21
N ALA A 349 -6.34 -3.30 2.56
CA ALA A 349 -6.44 -4.42 1.65
C ALA A 349 -7.45 -4.18 0.53
N ILE A 350 -7.12 -4.65 -0.67
CA ILE A 350 -8.10 -4.99 -1.72
C ILE A 350 -7.93 -6.49 -1.97
N THR A 351 -8.87 -7.30 -1.53
CA THR A 351 -8.84 -8.76 -1.71
C THR A 351 -9.87 -9.16 -2.74
N THR A 352 -9.43 -9.83 -3.80
CA THR A 352 -10.27 -10.22 -4.93
C THR A 352 -10.37 -11.73 -5.02
N PHE A 353 -11.59 -12.21 -5.17
CA PHE A 353 -11.97 -13.61 -5.34
C PHE A 353 -12.54 -13.78 -6.75
N PRO A 354 -11.71 -14.13 -7.75
CA PRO A 354 -12.13 -14.12 -9.15
C PRO A 354 -13.24 -15.13 -9.45
N LYS A 355 -13.25 -16.30 -8.78
CA LYS A 355 -14.28 -17.33 -9.02
C LYS A 355 -15.65 -16.90 -8.50
N GLU A 356 -15.66 -16.15 -7.41
CA GLU A 356 -16.86 -15.67 -6.73
C GLU A 356 -17.30 -14.28 -7.20
N HIS A 357 -16.58 -13.64 -8.14
CA HIS A 357 -16.84 -12.27 -8.58
C HIS A 357 -16.96 -11.30 -7.39
N LEU A 358 -16.09 -11.47 -6.40
CA LEU A 358 -16.15 -10.78 -5.11
C LEU A 358 -14.88 -9.96 -4.88
N ILE A 359 -15.05 -8.71 -4.46
CA ILE A 359 -13.97 -7.83 -4.03
C ILE A 359 -14.29 -7.32 -2.63
N ILE A 360 -13.34 -7.43 -1.71
CA ILE A 360 -13.43 -6.92 -0.35
C ILE A 360 -12.33 -5.88 -0.16
N VAL A 361 -12.73 -4.64 0.13
CA VAL A 361 -11.82 -3.54 0.42
C VAL A 361 -11.90 -3.22 1.90
N GLN A 362 -10.75 -3.19 2.56
CA GLN A 362 -10.60 -2.68 3.92
C GLN A 362 -9.61 -1.52 3.96
N ASN A 363 -9.98 -0.46 4.65
CA ASN A 363 -9.04 0.56 5.10
C ASN A 363 -9.10 0.68 6.61
N SER A 364 -7.95 0.75 7.28
CA SER A 364 -7.89 0.77 8.74
C SER A 364 -6.71 1.56 9.28
N ALA A 365 -6.75 1.81 10.59
CA ALA A 365 -5.68 2.37 11.39
C ALA A 365 -5.33 1.37 12.50
N TRP A 366 -4.89 0.16 12.11
CA TRP A 366 -4.43 -0.84 13.08
C TRP A 366 -3.39 -0.21 14.03
N PRO A 367 -3.34 -0.64 15.29
CA PRO A 367 -2.40 -0.07 16.26
C PRO A 367 -0.93 -0.38 15.92
N ALA A 368 -0.67 -1.38 15.07
CA ALA A 368 0.65 -1.76 14.58
C ALA A 368 0.65 -1.85 13.05
N ALA A 369 1.83 -1.65 12.44
CA ALA A 369 2.01 -1.71 10.98
C ALA A 369 1.65 -3.09 10.41
N THR A 370 2.03 -4.15 11.12
CA THR A 370 1.74 -5.56 10.80
C THR A 370 1.43 -6.32 12.10
N GLY A 371 0.88 -7.54 12.00
CA GLY A 371 0.67 -8.41 13.16
C GLY A 371 -0.08 -9.68 12.78
N LYS A 372 0.32 -10.83 13.36
CA LYS A 372 -0.27 -12.14 13.04
C LYS A 372 -1.74 -12.21 13.46
N GLU A 373 -2.06 -11.69 14.64
CA GLU A 373 -3.40 -11.68 15.22
C GLU A 373 -4.32 -10.71 14.48
N LEU A 374 -3.79 -9.54 14.08
CA LEU A 374 -4.50 -8.57 13.24
C LEU A 374 -4.86 -9.20 11.88
N ARG A 375 -3.91 -9.93 11.31
CA ARG A 375 -4.10 -10.60 10.02
C ARG A 375 -5.07 -11.78 10.13
N ALA A 376 -4.96 -12.61 11.16
CA ALA A 376 -5.87 -13.72 11.39
C ALA A 376 -7.32 -13.24 11.60
N ALA A 377 -7.53 -12.13 12.31
CA ALA A 377 -8.85 -11.52 12.46
C ALA A 377 -9.41 -10.99 11.14
N TYR A 378 -8.57 -10.35 10.31
CA TYR A 378 -8.94 -9.95 8.95
C TYR A 378 -9.36 -11.16 8.10
N ASP A 379 -8.58 -12.23 8.12
CA ASP A 379 -8.87 -13.44 7.35
C ASP A 379 -10.15 -14.13 7.81
N ALA A 380 -10.46 -14.11 9.12
CA ALA A 380 -11.72 -14.60 9.65
C ALA A 380 -12.93 -13.74 9.19
N MET A 381 -12.77 -12.41 9.20
CA MET A 381 -13.78 -11.49 8.66
C MET A 381 -14.04 -11.75 7.17
N VAL A 382 -12.97 -11.89 6.38
CA VAL A 382 -13.06 -12.22 4.95
C VAL A 382 -13.77 -13.55 4.72
N ALA A 383 -13.48 -14.58 5.52
CA ALA A 383 -14.19 -15.86 5.43
C ALA A 383 -15.68 -15.74 5.77
N GLY A 384 -16.03 -14.91 6.76
CA GLY A 384 -17.41 -14.58 7.11
C GLY A 384 -18.16 -13.88 5.97
N VAL A 385 -17.53 -12.88 5.34
CA VAL A 385 -18.08 -12.20 4.16
C VAL A 385 -18.27 -13.20 3.02
N LEU A 386 -17.27 -14.03 2.73
CA LEU A 386 -17.33 -15.03 1.68
C LEU A 386 -18.46 -16.05 1.90
N ALA A 387 -18.75 -16.42 3.15
CA ALA A 387 -19.88 -17.29 3.48
C ALA A 387 -21.23 -16.60 3.29
N ALA A 388 -21.32 -15.29 3.54
CA ALA A 388 -22.56 -14.51 3.45
C ALA A 388 -22.96 -14.10 2.02
N VAL A 389 -22.06 -14.22 1.04
CA VAL A 389 -22.32 -13.89 -0.38
C VAL A 389 -22.51 -15.11 -1.29
N LYS A 390 -22.48 -16.31 -0.71
CA LYS A 390 -22.92 -17.55 -1.35
C LYS A 390 -24.43 -17.66 -1.23
#